data_AF-A0A1J1H9Q7-F1
#
_entry.id   AF-A0A1J1H9Q7-F1
#
_cell.length_a   1.000
_cell.length_b   1.000
_cell.length_c   1.000
_cell.angle_alpha   90.00
_cell.angle_beta   90.00
_cell.angle_gamma   90.00
#
_symmetry.space_group_name_H-M   'P 1'
#
loop_
_entity.id
_entity.type
_entity.pdbx_description
1 polymer ?
#
loop_
_entity_poly.entity_id
_entity_poly.type
_entity_poly.pdbx_seq_one_letter_code
_entity_poly.pdbx_strand_id
1 'polypeptide(L)'
;MDNNEIMKPFFPAVLKGCEAVSEKFFSCLNKNIQPYGDETVIKSGMDQCYPLKINYEKCTEDKLKKLKSPLMFLTEYKENKK
;
A
#
# COMPACT_ATOMS: atom_id res chain seq x y z
N MET A 1 -8.51 2.48 18.05
CA MET A 1 -7.65 3.38 17.27
C MET A 1 -6.84 2.51 16.35
N ASP A 2 -7.09 2.59 15.05
CA ASP A 2 -6.28 1.87 14.06
C ASP A 2 -4.83 2.39 14.13
N ASN A 3 -3.87 1.49 14.27
CA ASN A 3 -2.45 1.88 14.23
C ASN A 3 -2.11 2.26 12.79
N ASN A 4 -1.91 3.57 12.55
CA ASN A 4 -1.55 4.13 11.24
C ASN A 4 -0.26 3.51 10.67
N GLU A 5 0.58 2.94 11.53
CA GLU A 5 1.85 2.27 11.22
C GLU A 5 1.68 0.86 10.64
N ILE A 6 0.55 0.18 10.90
CA ILE A 6 0.34 -1.20 10.43
C ILE A 6 -0.24 -1.18 9.02
N MET A 7 0.51 -1.69 8.05
CA MET A 7 0.03 -1.88 6.67
C MET A 7 -0.73 -3.20 6.53
N LYS A 8 -1.72 -3.22 5.64
CA LYS A 8 -2.41 -4.46 5.25
C LYS A 8 -1.44 -5.42 4.52
N PRO A 9 -1.68 -6.75 4.57
CA PRO A 9 -0.77 -7.77 4.01
C PRO A 9 -0.52 -7.68 2.49
N PHE A 10 -1.37 -6.97 1.75
CA PHE A 10 -1.20 -6.77 0.31
C PHE A 10 -0.22 -5.64 -0.03
N PHE A 11 0.22 -4.83 0.93
CA PHE A 11 1.24 -3.81 0.67
C PHE A 11 2.59 -4.45 0.30
N PRO A 12 3.35 -3.93 -0.70
CA PRO A 12 3.12 -2.72 -1.50
C PRO A 12 2.54 -3.03 -2.91
N ALA A 13 1.57 -3.95 -3.03
CA ALA A 13 1.01 -4.32 -4.33
C ALA A 13 0.34 -3.13 -5.05
N VAL A 14 0.45 -3.11 -6.38
CA VAL A 14 -0.25 -2.16 -7.26
C VAL A 14 -1.15 -2.94 -8.19
N LEU A 15 -2.46 -2.77 -8.02
CA LEU A 15 -3.46 -3.52 -8.78
C LEU A 15 -3.99 -2.70 -9.95
N LYS A 16 -4.40 -3.39 -11.02
CA LYS A 16 -4.96 -2.74 -12.20
C LYS A 16 -6.19 -1.88 -11.85
N GLY A 17 -6.11 -0.58 -12.14
CA GLY A 17 -7.11 0.44 -11.80
C GLY A 17 -6.96 1.04 -10.39
N CYS A 18 -5.86 0.78 -9.67
CA CYS A 18 -5.48 1.46 -8.43
C CYS A 18 -4.14 2.22 -8.56
N GLU A 19 -3.55 2.28 -9.74
CA GLU A 19 -2.19 2.80 -9.99
C GLU A 19 -2.03 4.23 -9.46
N ALA A 20 -2.98 5.11 -9.77
CA ALA A 20 -2.92 6.52 -9.36
C ALA A 20 -3.03 6.72 -7.84
N VAL A 21 -3.79 5.87 -7.13
CA VAL A 21 -3.88 5.98 -5.66
C VAL A 21 -2.65 5.36 -4.99
N SER A 22 -2.13 4.26 -5.54
CA SER A 22 -0.87 3.64 -5.10
C SER A 22 0.31 4.60 -5.28
N GLU A 23 0.44 5.23 -6.44
CA GLU A 23 1.52 6.18 -6.75
C GLU A 23 1.53 7.36 -5.78
N LYS A 24 0.36 7.97 -5.52
CA LYS A 24 0.23 9.08 -4.56
C LYS A 24 0.65 8.65 -3.16
N PHE A 25 0.20 7.49 -2.72
CA PHE A 25 0.54 6.97 -1.40
C PHE A 25 2.04 6.68 -1.29
N PHE A 26 2.64 5.95 -2.23
CA PHE A 26 4.05 5.60 -2.19
C PHE A 26 4.97 6.81 -2.34
N SER A 27 4.57 7.81 -3.14
CA SER A 27 5.28 9.08 -3.24
C SER A 27 5.28 9.84 -1.91
N CYS A 28 4.15 9.81 -1.19
CA CYS A 28 4.07 10.40 0.15
C CYS A 28 4.99 9.68 1.14
N LEU A 29 5.01 8.34 1.12
CA LEU A 29 5.91 7.54 1.97
C LEU A 29 7.38 7.91 1.69
N ASN A 30 7.79 7.92 0.42
CA ASN A 30 9.16 8.23 0.02
C ASN A 30 9.59 9.63 0.43
N LYS A 31 8.68 10.59 0.42
CA LYS A 31 8.98 11.98 0.77
C LYS A 31 9.07 12.20 2.29
N ASN A 32 8.22 11.56 3.07
CA ASN A 32 8.01 11.93 4.48
C ASN A 32 8.60 10.95 5.49
N ILE A 33 9.10 9.78 5.05
CA ILE A 33 9.63 8.74 5.95
C ILE A 33 11.16 8.60 5.83
N GLN A 34 11.81 9.66 5.37
CA GLN A 34 13.26 9.79 5.37
C GLN A 34 13.68 10.74 6.50
N PRO A 35 14.80 10.47 7.21
CA PRO A 35 15.71 9.32 7.04
C PRO A 35 15.10 8.02 7.58
N TYR A 36 15.47 6.90 6.96
CA TYR A 36 15.01 5.57 7.39
C TYR A 36 15.55 5.23 8.78
N GLY A 37 14.72 4.59 9.62
CA GLY A 37 15.12 4.10 10.95
C GLY A 37 14.86 5.05 12.11
N ASP A 38 14.35 6.26 11.87
CA ASP A 38 13.86 7.15 12.92
C ASP A 38 12.35 6.95 13.14
N GLU A 39 11.98 6.34 14.27
CA GLU A 39 10.58 6.04 14.61
C GLU A 39 9.70 7.30 14.70
N THR A 40 10.25 8.43 15.12
CA THR A 40 9.50 9.70 15.24
C THR A 40 9.17 10.25 13.87
N VAL A 41 10.13 10.20 12.95
CA VAL A 41 9.96 10.60 11.55
C VAL A 41 9.01 9.65 10.84
N ILE A 42 9.15 8.33 11.05
CA ILE A 42 8.25 7.33 10.49
C ILE A 42 6.81 7.60 10.92
N LYS A 43 6.57 7.82 12.22
CA LYS A 43 5.23 8.08 12.76
C LYS A 43 4.64 9.36 12.18
N SER A 44 5.40 10.46 12.21
CA SER A 44 4.95 11.74 11.65
C SER A 44 4.68 11.66 10.15
N GLY A 45 5.56 10.99 9.39
CA GLY A 45 5.39 10.79 7.96
C GLY A 45 4.19 9.90 7.63
N MET A 46 3.94 8.85 8.42
CA MET A 46 2.76 7.99 8.27
C MET A 46 1.47 8.76 8.55
N ASP A 47 1.45 9.63 9.56
CA ASP A 47 0.27 10.46 9.85
C ASP A 47 -0.05 11.42 8.69
N GLN A 48 0.98 12.00 8.04
CA GLN A 48 0.81 12.83 6.85
C GLN A 48 0.28 12.02 5.65
N CYS A 49 0.67 10.75 5.54
CA CYS A 49 0.25 9.88 4.44
C CYS A 49 -1.03 9.08 4.74
N TYR A 50 -1.60 9.19 5.94
CA TYR A 50 -2.73 8.38 6.39
C TYR A 50 -3.97 8.48 5.48
N PRO A 51 -4.39 9.66 5.00
CA PRO A 51 -5.52 9.75 4.05
C PRO A 51 -5.24 9.01 2.74
N LEU A 52 -3.99 9.03 2.27
CA LEU A 52 -3.58 8.33 1.05
C LEU A 52 -3.51 6.82 1.27
N LYS A 53 -3.08 6.39 2.46
CA LYS A 53 -3.11 4.98 2.89
C LYS A 53 -4.54 4.42 2.82
N ILE A 54 -5.53 5.12 3.40
CA ILE A 54 -6.93 4.67 3.37
C ILE A 54 -7.41 4.48 1.94
N ASN A 55 -7.11 5.44 1.05
CA ASN A 55 -7.53 5.36 -0.36
C ASN A 55 -6.87 4.18 -1.09
N TYR A 56 -5.58 3.96 -0.84
CA TYR A 56 -4.83 2.82 -1.37
C TYR A 56 -5.41 1.49 -0.88
N GLU A 57 -5.61 1.35 0.42
CA GLU A 57 -6.12 0.12 1.03
C GLU A 57 -7.53 -0.19 0.55
N LYS A 58 -8.42 0.81 0.53
CA LYS A 58 -9.79 0.65 0.03
C LYS A 58 -9.82 0.19 -1.43
N CYS A 59 -9.05 0.84 -2.30
CA CYS A 59 -8.99 0.45 -3.71
C CYS A 59 -8.49 -0.99 -3.87
N THR A 60 -7.43 -1.34 -3.14
CA THR A 60 -6.81 -2.66 -3.22
C THR A 60 -7.73 -3.74 -2.68
N GLU A 61 -8.39 -3.52 -1.53
CA GLU A 61 -9.39 -4.43 -0.96
C GLU A 61 -10.60 -4.64 -1.90
N ASP A 62 -11.11 -3.57 -2.53
CA ASP A 62 -12.24 -3.66 -3.44
C ASP A 62 -11.89 -4.45 -4.72
N LYS A 63 -10.64 -4.38 -5.17
CA LYS A 63 -10.14 -5.21 -6.28
C LYS A 63 -9.92 -6.66 -5.85
N LEU A 64 -9.36 -6.87 -4.66
CA LEU A 64 -9.15 -8.20 -4.07
C LEU A 64 -10.48 -8.95 -3.90
N LYS A 65 -11.52 -8.29 -3.37
CA LYS A 65 -12.86 -8.88 -3.22
C LYS A 65 -13.49 -9.32 -4.54
N LYS A 66 -13.17 -8.64 -5.65
CA LYS A 66 -13.66 -8.99 -6.99
C LYS A 66 -12.96 -10.21 -7.58
N LEU A 67 -11.80 -10.57 -7.06
CA LEU A 67 -11.07 -11.77 -7.47
C LEU A 67 -11.56 -12.93 -6.62
N LYS A 68 -12.21 -13.91 -7.27
CA LYS A 68 -12.88 -15.05 -6.64
C LYS A 68 -11.96 -15.96 -5.79
N SER A 69 -10.66 -15.72 -5.76
CA SER A 69 -9.71 -16.43 -4.91
C SER A 69 -8.53 -15.55 -4.50
N PRO A 70 -8.28 -15.33 -3.20
CA PRO A 70 -7.10 -14.60 -2.69
C PRO A 70 -5.77 -15.20 -3.15
N LEU A 71 -5.75 -16.48 -3.52
CA LEU A 71 -4.56 -17.20 -3.99
C LEU A 71 -4.10 -16.76 -5.39
N MET A 72 -4.98 -16.19 -6.24
CA MET A 72 -4.60 -15.72 -7.57
C MET A 72 -3.54 -14.61 -7.53
N PHE A 73 -3.60 -13.74 -6.51
CA PHE A 73 -2.61 -12.66 -6.35
C PHE A 73 -1.20 -13.14 -6.05
N LEU A 74 -1.08 -14.21 -5.26
CA LEU A 74 0.23 -14.77 -4.92
C LEU A 74 0.84 -15.55 -6.11
N THR A 75 0.00 -16.07 -7.01
CA THR A 75 0.45 -16.81 -8.20
C THR A 75 0.75 -15.94 -9.40
N GLU A 76 0.05 -14.82 -9.62
CA GLU A 76 0.32 -13.89 -10.74
C GLU A 76 1.72 -13.24 -10.65
N TYR A 77 2.28 -13.11 -9.44
CA TYR A 77 3.62 -12.55 -9.26
C TYR A 77 4.76 -13.46 -9.77
N LYS A 78 4.48 -14.73 -10.09
CA LYS A 78 5.50 -15.69 -10.55
C LYS A 78 5.59 -15.86 -12.07
N GLU A 79 4.72 -15.25 -12.87
CA GLU A 79 4.69 -15.45 -14.33
C GLU A 79 5.33 -14.33 -15.17
N ASN A 80 6.19 -13.49 -14.58
CA ASN A 80 7.13 -12.68 -15.36
C ASN A 80 8.55 -13.25 -15.24
N LYS A 81 8.76 -14.45 -15.78
CA LYS A 81 10.07 -14.88 -16.26
C LYS A 81 10.11 -14.60 -17.77
N LYS A 82 10.84 -13.56 -18.15
CA LYS A 82 11.45 -13.46 -19.48
C LYS A 82 12.89 -13.04 -19.32
#